data_AF-A0A3T0HZV6-F1
#
_entry.id   AF-A0A3T0HZV6-F1
#
_cell.length_a   1.000
_cell.length_b   1.000
_cell.length_c   1.000
_cell.angle_alpha   90.00
_cell.angle_beta   90.00
_cell.angle_gamma   90.00
#
_symmetry.space_group_name_H-M   'P 1'
#
loop_
_entity.id
_entity.type
_entity.pdbx_description
1 polymer ?
#
loop_
_entity_poly.entity_id
_entity_poly.type
_entity_poly.pdbx_seq_one_letter_code
_entity_poly.pdbx_strand_id
1 'polypeptide(L)'
;MNFKESIFILYDLGISLTALSKLYREANLEQLIDVLNGNFLSVQFSLGVFNDKDIELLSSMDALDKSKSYTSKLLIEFKEKEIQYYSYYEDGYPQSLKGIPSPPFFIFLKGNLRLLENRFICSVVGTRNPSEQIIAKIERTVNEMVSAGVVIVSGLALGTDICVHRSTLKNKGKTIAVLPSSLDNIIPKGHEKDADEIIKKDGLLISEYYKSETFHKKTNYIHRNRIISGLSNAILITECSDKSGTMHTARFAYKQRRPLYCFDNQSTGVRKLLDSNSACVYTNLKDLPM
;
A
#
# COMPACT_ATOMS: atom_id res chain seq x y z
N MET A 1 8.49 -23.88 -10.85
CA MET A 1 8.45 -23.07 -9.63
C MET A 1 9.76 -22.31 -9.52
N ASN A 2 9.71 -20.99 -9.50
CA ASN A 2 10.90 -20.15 -9.32
C ASN A 2 11.06 -19.74 -7.84
N PHE A 3 12.18 -19.08 -7.52
CA PHE A 3 12.51 -18.67 -6.14
C PHE A 3 11.43 -17.78 -5.50
N LYS A 4 10.92 -16.79 -6.25
CA LYS A 4 9.86 -15.90 -5.77
C LYS A 4 8.57 -16.65 -5.47
N GLU A 5 8.16 -17.55 -6.36
CA GLU A 5 6.98 -18.38 -6.18
C GLU A 5 7.12 -19.25 -4.94
N SER A 6 8.29 -19.83 -4.70
CA SER A 6 8.56 -20.61 -3.49
C SER A 6 8.42 -19.78 -2.21
N ILE A 7 8.99 -18.57 -2.18
CA ILE A 7 8.83 -17.65 -1.05
C ILE A 7 7.37 -17.23 -0.89
N PHE A 8 6.64 -17.01 -1.98
CA PHE A 8 5.23 -16.63 -1.92
C PHE A 8 4.34 -17.75 -1.39
N ILE A 9 4.64 -19.02 -1.70
CA ILE A 9 3.96 -20.18 -1.09
C ILE A 9 4.20 -20.21 0.42
N LEU A 10 5.46 -20.06 0.87
CA LEU A 10 5.75 -20.03 2.30
C LEU A 10 5.10 -18.85 3.01
N TYR A 11 5.02 -17.69 2.35
CA TYR A 11 4.28 -16.53 2.84
C TYR A 11 2.77 -16.80 2.96
N ASP A 12 2.18 -17.50 2.00
CA ASP A 12 0.78 -17.90 2.01
C ASP A 12 0.45 -18.93 3.11
N LEU A 13 1.36 -19.90 3.32
CA LEU A 13 1.30 -20.88 4.39
C LEU A 13 1.32 -20.21 5.78
N GLY A 14 1.88 -19.01 5.89
CA GLY A 14 1.94 -18.23 7.13
C GLY A 14 3.28 -18.30 7.84
N ILE A 15 4.35 -18.71 7.15
CA ILE A 15 5.71 -18.69 7.68
C ILE A 15 6.10 -17.27 8.07
N SER A 16 6.74 -17.13 9.23
CA SER A 16 7.09 -15.85 9.80
C SER A 16 7.93 -14.97 8.86
N LEU A 17 7.67 -13.66 8.86
CA LEU A 17 8.43 -12.72 8.02
C LEU A 17 9.93 -12.77 8.30
N THR A 18 10.34 -13.00 9.55
CA THR A 18 11.74 -13.18 9.93
C THR A 18 12.37 -14.38 9.21
N ALA A 19 11.67 -15.53 9.20
CA ALA A 19 12.11 -16.72 8.50
C ALA A 19 12.18 -16.48 6.99
N LEU A 20 11.12 -15.94 6.39
CA LEU A 20 11.08 -15.62 4.95
C LEU A 20 12.20 -14.67 4.54
N SER A 21 12.45 -13.64 5.34
CA SER A 21 13.54 -12.68 5.12
C SER A 21 14.92 -13.34 5.17
N LYS A 22 15.14 -14.29 6.07
CA LYS A 22 16.40 -15.03 6.17
C LYS A 22 16.56 -16.01 5.01
N LEU A 23 15.50 -16.77 4.68
CA LEU A 23 15.47 -17.64 3.51
C LEU A 23 15.78 -16.88 2.23
N TYR A 24 15.19 -15.70 2.02
CA TYR A 24 15.45 -14.91 0.82
C TYR A 24 16.94 -14.52 0.67
N ARG A 25 17.62 -14.22 1.78
CA ARG A 25 19.02 -13.77 1.78
C ARG A 25 20.04 -14.89 1.71
N GLU A 26 19.73 -16.03 2.32
CA GLU A 26 20.72 -17.07 2.64
C GLU A 26 20.43 -18.41 1.93
N ALA A 27 19.17 -18.68 1.57
CA ALA A 27 18.81 -19.94 0.92
C ALA A 27 18.95 -19.88 -0.60
N ASN A 28 19.18 -21.04 -1.21
CA ASN A 28 19.09 -21.23 -2.66
C ASN A 28 17.74 -21.89 -3.06
N LEU A 29 17.47 -22.00 -4.36
CA LEU A 29 16.21 -22.55 -4.86
C LEU A 29 16.00 -24.02 -4.47
N GLU A 30 17.04 -24.84 -4.46
CA GLU A 30 16.96 -26.26 -4.09
C GLU A 30 16.51 -26.42 -2.63
N GLN A 31 17.10 -25.65 -1.72
CA GLN A 31 16.69 -25.61 -0.32
C GLN A 31 15.24 -25.17 -0.13
N LEU A 32 14.76 -24.20 -0.92
CA LEU A 32 13.34 -23.82 -0.86
C LEU A 32 12.41 -24.93 -1.36
N ILE A 33 12.82 -25.65 -2.41
CA ILE A 33 12.07 -26.81 -2.91
C ILE A 33 12.01 -27.91 -1.86
N ASP A 34 13.12 -28.19 -1.17
CA ASP A 34 13.17 -29.16 -0.07
C ASP A 34 12.21 -28.79 1.04
N VAL A 35 12.23 -27.52 1.49
CA VAL A 35 11.28 -27.03 2.51
C VAL A 35 9.85 -27.24 2.06
N LEU A 36 9.54 -26.91 0.80
CA LEU A 36 8.19 -27.07 0.25
C LEU A 36 7.77 -28.53 0.11
N ASN A 37 8.70 -29.47 0.02
CA ASN A 37 8.44 -30.91 -0.02
C ASN A 37 8.41 -31.55 1.38
N GLY A 38 8.48 -30.74 2.45
CA GLY A 38 8.49 -31.23 3.83
C GLY A 38 9.88 -31.61 4.36
N ASN A 39 10.92 -31.51 3.54
CA ASN A 39 12.30 -31.82 3.91
C ASN A 39 13.02 -30.59 4.49
N PHE A 40 12.36 -29.87 5.41
CA PHE A 40 12.86 -28.59 5.94
C PHE A 40 13.91 -28.73 7.06
N LEU A 41 14.11 -29.93 7.63
CA LEU A 41 15.03 -30.13 8.76
C LEU A 41 16.49 -29.84 8.39
N SER A 42 16.93 -30.19 7.18
CA SER A 42 18.29 -29.88 6.70
C SER A 42 18.52 -28.37 6.64
N VAL A 43 17.52 -27.62 6.13
CA VAL A 43 17.52 -26.16 6.08
C VAL A 43 17.46 -25.59 7.50
N GLN A 44 16.68 -26.20 8.40
CA GLN A 44 16.62 -25.77 9.79
C GLN A 44 17.94 -25.99 10.53
N PHE A 45 18.62 -27.12 10.34
CA PHE A 45 19.90 -27.37 11.00
C PHE A 45 21.03 -26.50 10.46
N SER A 46 21.00 -26.19 9.16
CA SER A 46 22.01 -25.34 8.52
C SER A 46 21.80 -23.85 8.79
N LEU A 47 20.56 -23.37 8.70
CA LEU A 47 20.24 -21.94 8.80
C LEU A 47 19.62 -21.54 10.13
N GLY A 48 19.01 -22.45 10.90
CA GLY A 48 18.31 -22.10 12.15
C GLY A 48 17.27 -21.00 11.93
N VAL A 49 16.35 -21.20 10.99
CA VAL A 49 15.52 -20.13 10.41
C VAL A 49 14.06 -20.15 10.89
N PHE A 50 13.53 -21.33 11.18
CA PHE A 50 12.13 -21.52 11.56
C PHE A 50 11.96 -21.50 13.08
N ASN A 51 10.91 -20.82 13.55
CA ASN A 51 10.44 -20.93 14.93
C ASN A 51 9.47 -22.11 15.09
N ASP A 52 9.03 -22.41 16.31
CA ASP A 52 8.16 -23.57 16.59
C ASP A 52 6.85 -23.56 15.78
N LYS A 53 6.23 -22.40 15.55
CA LYS A 53 5.02 -22.28 14.75
C LYS A 53 5.30 -22.50 13.26
N ASP A 54 6.42 -22.01 12.77
CA ASP A 54 6.85 -22.25 11.39
C ASP A 54 7.09 -23.76 11.18
N ILE A 55 7.73 -24.44 12.13
CA ILE A 55 7.98 -25.89 12.10
C ILE A 55 6.67 -26.68 12.13
N GLU A 56 5.70 -26.29 12.97
CA GLU A 56 4.37 -26.91 13.03
C GLU A 56 3.66 -26.83 11.66
N LEU A 57 3.68 -25.65 11.03
CA LEU A 57 3.08 -25.45 9.70
C LEU A 57 3.78 -26.29 8.62
N LEU A 58 5.12 -26.31 8.61
CA LEU A 58 5.91 -27.07 7.63
C LEU A 58 5.81 -28.59 7.81
N SER A 59 5.47 -29.06 9.01
CA SER A 59 5.25 -30.49 9.28
C SER A 59 3.93 -31.01 8.71
N SER A 60 3.02 -30.12 8.30
CA SER A 60 1.72 -30.49 7.71
C SER A 60 1.78 -30.49 6.18
N MET A 61 1.88 -31.68 5.58
CA MET A 61 1.88 -31.83 4.11
C MET A 61 0.58 -31.33 3.48
N ASP A 62 -0.57 -31.56 4.13
CA ASP A 62 -1.86 -31.07 3.66
C ASP A 62 -1.90 -29.52 3.61
N ALA A 63 -1.33 -28.84 4.61
CA ALA A 63 -1.27 -27.37 4.62
C ALA A 63 -0.35 -26.83 3.50
N LEU A 64 0.81 -27.45 3.31
CA LEU A 64 1.75 -27.14 2.23
C LEU A 64 1.11 -27.32 0.85
N ASP A 65 0.45 -28.46 0.62
CA ASP A 65 -0.18 -28.75 -0.66
C ASP A 65 -1.38 -27.83 -0.95
N LYS A 66 -2.16 -27.47 0.08
CA LYS A 66 -3.20 -26.44 -0.03
C LYS A 66 -2.62 -25.10 -0.43
N SER A 67 -1.53 -24.67 0.22
CA SER A 67 -0.89 -23.39 -0.10
C SER A 67 -0.29 -23.37 -1.51
N LYS A 68 0.40 -24.44 -1.93
CA LYS A 68 0.89 -24.62 -3.30
C LYS A 68 -0.23 -24.53 -4.33
N SER A 69 -1.33 -25.25 -4.09
CA SER A 69 -2.48 -25.28 -5.00
C SER A 69 -3.18 -23.93 -5.09
N TYR A 70 -3.39 -23.27 -3.94
CA TYR A 70 -4.03 -21.96 -3.89
C TYR A 70 -3.20 -20.89 -4.60
N THR A 71 -1.91 -20.78 -4.27
CA THR A 71 -1.00 -19.79 -4.87
C THR A 71 -0.82 -20.03 -6.37
N SER A 72 -0.75 -21.29 -6.81
CA SER A 72 -0.65 -21.61 -8.25
C SER A 72 -1.86 -21.07 -9.03
N LYS A 73 -3.08 -21.22 -8.51
CA LYS A 73 -4.29 -20.65 -9.11
C LYS A 73 -4.25 -19.12 -9.11
N LEU A 74 -3.84 -18.54 -7.99
CA LEU A 74 -3.76 -17.09 -7.84
C LEU A 74 -2.76 -16.44 -8.81
N LEU A 75 -1.62 -17.08 -9.06
CA LEU A 75 -0.62 -16.58 -10.00
C LEU A 75 -1.13 -16.59 -11.45
N ILE A 76 -1.98 -17.56 -11.81
CA ILE A 76 -2.69 -17.57 -13.09
C ILE A 76 -3.64 -16.37 -13.17
N GLU A 77 -4.45 -16.15 -12.13
CA GLU A 77 -5.36 -14.99 -12.07
C GLU A 77 -4.61 -13.65 -12.13
N PHE A 78 -3.46 -13.54 -11.46
CA PHE A 78 -2.64 -12.33 -11.53
C PHE A 78 -2.18 -12.06 -12.95
N LYS A 79 -1.75 -13.09 -13.67
CA LYS A 79 -1.36 -12.94 -15.08
C LYS A 79 -2.53 -12.50 -15.95
N GLU A 80 -3.70 -13.11 -15.79
CA GLU A 80 -4.91 -12.77 -16.56
C GLU A 80 -5.40 -11.34 -16.28
N LYS A 81 -5.29 -10.87 -15.03
CA LYS A 81 -5.74 -9.55 -14.59
C LYS A 81 -4.65 -8.48 -14.64
N GLU A 82 -3.49 -8.81 -15.20
CA GLU A 82 -2.31 -7.94 -15.30
C GLU A 82 -1.84 -7.38 -13.94
N ILE A 83 -1.96 -8.19 -12.89
CA ILE A 83 -1.46 -7.88 -11.55
C ILE A 83 0.01 -8.29 -11.48
N GLN A 84 0.86 -7.32 -11.21
CA GLN A 84 2.25 -7.54 -10.84
C GLN A 84 2.37 -7.69 -9.33
N TYR A 85 3.33 -8.51 -8.89
CA TYR A 85 3.65 -8.62 -7.47
C TYR A 85 5.16 -8.69 -7.26
N TYR A 86 5.60 -8.01 -6.21
CA TYR A 86 7.00 -7.92 -5.83
C TYR A 86 7.16 -8.18 -4.34
N SER A 87 8.13 -9.02 -4.00
CA SER A 87 8.67 -9.13 -2.66
C SER A 87 9.58 -7.94 -2.35
N TYR A 88 9.77 -7.63 -1.07
CA TYR A 88 10.64 -6.57 -0.57
C TYR A 88 12.06 -6.57 -1.17
N TYR A 89 12.56 -7.76 -1.52
CA TYR A 89 13.93 -7.97 -2.01
C TYR A 89 14.07 -7.86 -3.53
N GLU A 90 12.99 -7.67 -4.27
CA GLU A 90 13.05 -7.49 -5.72
C GLU A 90 13.34 -6.03 -6.11
N ASP A 91 13.90 -5.86 -7.30
CA ASP A 91 14.21 -4.55 -7.86
C ASP A 91 12.96 -3.75 -8.21
N GLY A 92 11.90 -4.43 -8.67
CA GLY A 92 10.61 -3.80 -8.98
C GLY A 92 9.79 -3.39 -7.74
N TYR A 93 10.27 -3.67 -6.53
CA TYR A 93 9.62 -3.22 -5.31
C TYR A 93 9.78 -1.70 -5.11
N PRO A 94 8.71 -0.96 -4.75
CA PRO A 94 8.77 0.49 -4.62
C PRO A 94 9.84 0.94 -3.60
N GLN A 95 10.88 1.62 -4.08
CA GLN A 95 12.04 2.02 -3.26
C GLN A 95 11.63 2.94 -2.10
N SER A 96 10.64 3.81 -2.32
CA SER A 96 10.08 4.69 -1.29
C SER A 96 9.48 3.93 -0.11
N LEU A 97 9.01 2.69 -0.31
CA LEU A 97 8.49 1.83 0.74
C LEU A 97 9.58 1.07 1.50
N LYS A 98 10.75 0.81 0.90
CA LYS A 98 11.80 0.02 1.58
C LYS A 98 12.29 0.66 2.88
N GLY A 99 12.24 2.00 2.97
CA GLY A 99 12.71 2.78 4.12
C GLY A 99 11.69 3.02 5.22
N ILE A 100 10.44 2.55 5.08
CA ILE A 100 9.43 2.77 6.13
C ILE A 100 9.60 1.77 7.29
N PRO A 101 9.19 2.08 8.54
CA PRO A 101 9.43 1.21 9.70
C PRO A 101 8.84 -0.22 9.63
N SER A 102 7.83 -0.43 8.79
CA SER A 102 7.21 -1.73 8.57
C SER A 102 6.82 -1.78 7.08
N PRO A 103 7.76 -2.14 6.19
CA PRO A 103 7.49 -2.25 4.76
C PRO A 103 6.64 -3.50 4.51
N PRO A 104 5.70 -3.48 3.53
CA PRO A 104 4.97 -4.69 3.16
C PRO A 104 5.93 -5.75 2.59
N PHE A 105 5.84 -7.01 3.02
CA PHE A 105 6.75 -8.06 2.53
C PHE A 105 6.49 -8.37 1.05
N PHE A 106 5.20 -8.46 0.66
CA PHE A 106 4.76 -8.47 -0.74
C PHE A 106 3.88 -7.25 -1.01
N ILE A 107 4.01 -6.69 -2.21
CA ILE A 107 3.13 -5.67 -2.75
C ILE A 107 2.55 -6.12 -4.08
N PHE A 108 1.28 -5.83 -4.31
CA PHE A 108 0.51 -6.15 -5.51
C PHE A 108 0.15 -4.85 -6.22
N LEU A 109 0.35 -4.80 -7.53
CA LEU A 109 0.29 -3.60 -8.35
C LEU A 109 -0.49 -3.89 -9.63
N LYS A 110 -1.38 -2.99 -10.04
CA LYS A 110 -2.11 -3.07 -11.32
C LYS A 110 -2.21 -1.70 -11.96
N GLY A 111 -1.81 -1.57 -13.23
CA GLY A 111 -1.78 -0.30 -13.97
C GLY A 111 -0.36 0.22 -14.21
N ASN A 112 -0.18 1.53 -14.20
CA ASN A 112 1.08 2.17 -14.60
C ASN A 112 2.10 2.23 -13.45
N LEU A 113 3.05 1.29 -13.44
CA LEU A 113 4.12 1.23 -12.43
C LEU A 113 5.09 2.41 -12.49
N ARG A 114 5.24 3.10 -13.64
CA ARG A 114 6.16 4.24 -13.79
C ARG A 114 5.77 5.42 -12.90
N LEU A 115 4.53 5.47 -12.42
CA LEU A 115 4.10 6.50 -11.46
C LEU A 115 4.86 6.44 -10.13
N LEU A 116 5.42 5.29 -9.77
CA LEU A 116 6.24 5.11 -8.56
C LEU A 116 7.62 5.78 -8.67
N GLU A 117 8.05 6.10 -9.90
CA GLU A 117 9.32 6.77 -10.20
C GLU A 117 9.12 8.28 -10.46
N ASN A 118 7.89 8.78 -10.29
CA ASN A 118 7.61 10.18 -10.54
C ASN A 118 8.42 11.08 -9.59
N ARG A 119 8.91 12.20 -10.12
CA ARG A 119 9.69 13.20 -9.38
C ARG A 119 9.02 13.62 -8.07
N PHE A 120 7.69 13.81 -8.09
CA PHE A 120 6.96 14.26 -6.92
C PHE A 120 5.60 13.59 -6.79
N ILE A 121 5.45 12.88 -5.67
CA ILE A 121 4.25 12.14 -5.28
C ILE A 121 3.68 12.80 -4.02
N CYS A 122 2.43 13.26 -4.08
CA CYS A 122 1.75 13.87 -2.94
C CYS A 122 0.54 13.04 -2.52
N SER A 123 0.45 12.69 -1.24
CA SER A 123 -0.78 12.12 -0.70
C SER A 123 -1.76 13.21 -0.34
N VAL A 124 -3.04 13.06 -0.73
CA VAL A 124 -4.12 13.92 -0.24
C VAL A 124 -5.16 13.05 0.48
N VAL A 125 -5.34 13.30 1.77
CA VAL A 125 -6.17 12.47 2.66
C VAL A 125 -7.02 13.33 3.60
N GLY A 126 -8.15 12.78 4.07
CA GLY A 126 -9.05 13.54 4.93
C GLY A 126 -10.24 12.75 5.41
N THR A 127 -11.26 13.47 5.87
CA THR A 127 -12.52 12.94 6.37
C THR A 127 -13.29 12.18 5.28
N ARG A 128 -14.12 11.25 5.74
CA ARG A 128 -15.08 10.52 4.90
C ARG A 128 -16.31 11.33 4.53
N ASN A 129 -16.50 12.50 5.15
CA ASN A 129 -17.63 13.40 4.91
C ASN A 129 -17.14 14.87 4.85
N PRO A 130 -16.39 15.26 3.80
CA PRO A 130 -15.87 16.62 3.68
C PRO A 130 -17.01 17.60 3.41
N SER A 131 -16.90 18.80 3.98
CA SER A 131 -17.80 19.91 3.64
C SER A 131 -17.64 20.35 2.18
N GLU A 132 -18.69 20.96 1.60
CA GLU A 132 -18.65 21.45 0.21
C GLU A 132 -17.50 22.43 -0.04
N GLN A 133 -17.20 23.28 0.94
CA GLN A 133 -16.08 24.21 0.91
C GLN A 133 -14.73 23.46 0.78
N ILE A 134 -14.56 22.36 1.51
CA ILE A 134 -13.37 21.52 1.43
C ILE A 134 -13.30 20.77 0.11
N ILE A 135 -14.43 20.29 -0.42
CA ILE A 135 -14.47 19.67 -1.76
C ILE A 135 -14.00 20.67 -2.82
N ALA A 136 -14.53 21.89 -2.84
CA ALA A 136 -14.10 22.93 -3.78
C ALA A 136 -12.61 23.28 -3.64
N LYS A 137 -12.09 23.31 -2.40
CA LYS A 137 -10.67 23.53 -2.13
C LYS A 137 -9.79 22.36 -2.60
N ILE A 138 -10.25 21.11 -2.44
CA ILE A 138 -9.61 19.91 -3.00
C ILE A 138 -9.53 20.05 -4.51
N GLU A 139 -10.62 20.39 -5.19
CA GLU A 139 -10.64 20.48 -6.65
C GLU A 139 -9.65 21.51 -7.20
N ARG A 140 -9.59 22.69 -6.58
CA ARG A 140 -8.61 23.73 -6.95
C ARG A 140 -7.18 23.25 -6.72
N THR A 141 -6.91 22.71 -5.53
CA THR A 141 -5.56 22.28 -5.13
C THR A 141 -5.06 21.12 -6.01
N VAL A 142 -5.93 20.15 -6.30
CA VAL A 142 -5.62 19.02 -7.17
C VAL A 142 -5.32 19.50 -8.58
N ASN A 143 -6.09 20.47 -9.12
CA ASN A 143 -5.79 21.04 -10.43
C ASN A 143 -4.41 21.71 -10.48
N GLU A 144 -4.04 22.47 -9.44
CA GLU A 144 -2.70 23.06 -9.33
C GLU A 144 -1.61 21.98 -9.30
N MET A 145 -1.74 20.97 -8.45
CA MET A 145 -0.80 19.84 -8.35
C MET A 145 -0.64 19.10 -9.68
N VAL A 146 -1.75 18.79 -10.35
CA VAL A 146 -1.75 18.12 -11.65
C VAL A 146 -1.05 18.98 -12.71
N SER A 147 -1.30 20.29 -12.72
CA SER A 147 -0.65 21.23 -13.65
C SER A 147 0.87 21.31 -13.43
N ALA A 148 1.34 21.02 -12.22
CA ALA A 148 2.76 20.93 -11.88
C ALA A 148 3.36 19.52 -12.07
N GLY A 149 2.60 18.56 -12.60
CA GLY A 149 3.07 17.20 -12.86
C GLY A 149 3.14 16.30 -11.62
N VAL A 150 2.52 16.70 -10.51
CA VAL A 150 2.47 15.90 -9.27
C VAL A 150 1.57 14.67 -9.46
N VAL A 151 2.07 13.50 -9.06
CA VAL A 151 1.25 12.29 -8.95
C VAL A 151 0.56 12.28 -7.60
N ILE A 152 -0.75 12.09 -7.61
CA ILE A 152 -1.54 12.15 -6.38
C ILE A 152 -1.87 10.75 -5.86
N VAL A 153 -1.56 10.50 -4.59
CA VAL A 153 -1.87 9.23 -3.92
C VAL A 153 -3.04 9.43 -2.97
N SER A 154 -3.97 8.47 -2.96
CA SER A 154 -4.99 8.40 -1.91
C SER A 154 -5.49 6.97 -1.72
N GLY A 155 -6.51 6.81 -0.89
CA GLY A 155 -6.96 5.52 -0.41
C GLY A 155 -8.23 4.95 -1.03
N LEU A 156 -8.79 5.59 -2.06
CA LEU A 156 -10.08 5.21 -2.67
C LEU A 156 -11.25 5.07 -1.66
N ALA A 157 -11.13 5.64 -0.46
CA ALA A 157 -12.21 5.63 0.53
C ALA A 157 -13.31 6.66 0.17
N LEU A 158 -14.42 6.62 0.91
CA LEU A 158 -15.45 7.67 0.84
C LEU A 158 -14.87 9.05 1.23
N GLY A 159 -15.55 10.11 0.79
CA GLY A 159 -15.22 11.49 1.13
C GLY A 159 -13.99 11.99 0.41
N THR A 160 -12.98 12.45 1.16
CA THR A 160 -11.80 13.11 0.61
C THR A 160 -11.10 12.28 -0.46
N ASP A 161 -10.82 11.00 -0.17
CA ASP A 161 -10.03 10.15 -1.07
C ASP A 161 -10.67 10.02 -2.46
N ILE A 162 -11.98 9.80 -2.53
CA ILE A 162 -12.66 9.69 -3.83
C ILE A 162 -12.78 11.04 -4.55
N CYS A 163 -13.00 12.15 -3.82
CA CYS A 163 -12.97 13.49 -4.40
C CYS A 163 -11.62 13.79 -5.05
N VAL A 164 -10.52 13.41 -4.39
CA VAL A 164 -9.15 13.56 -4.88
C VAL A 164 -8.93 12.78 -6.17
N HIS A 165 -9.28 11.49 -6.20
CA HIS A 165 -9.10 10.67 -7.40
C HIS A 165 -9.91 11.21 -8.57
N ARG A 166 -11.21 11.49 -8.37
CA ARG A 166 -12.09 12.03 -9.43
C ARG A 166 -11.60 13.38 -9.95
N SER A 167 -11.19 14.28 -9.06
CA SER A 167 -10.64 15.57 -9.46
C SER A 167 -9.33 15.41 -10.24
N THR A 168 -8.47 14.48 -9.83
CA THR A 168 -7.20 14.21 -10.53
C THR A 168 -7.46 13.74 -11.95
N LEU A 169 -8.38 12.78 -12.12
CA LEU A 169 -8.76 12.24 -13.42
C LEU A 169 -9.47 13.28 -14.31
N LYS A 170 -10.36 14.09 -13.73
CA LYS A 170 -11.03 15.21 -14.43
C LYS A 170 -10.03 16.20 -15.00
N ASN A 171 -8.95 16.48 -14.27
CA ASN A 171 -7.87 17.37 -14.71
C ASN A 171 -6.80 16.66 -15.56
N LYS A 172 -7.06 15.43 -16.02
CA LYS A 172 -6.13 14.60 -16.83
C LYS A 172 -4.79 14.29 -16.13
N GLY A 173 -4.77 14.36 -14.81
CA GLY A 173 -3.62 13.98 -14.00
C GLY A 173 -3.50 12.47 -13.78
N LYS A 174 -2.48 12.08 -13.03
CA LYS A 174 -2.19 10.68 -12.70
C LYS A 174 -2.37 10.44 -11.21
N THR A 175 -2.99 9.33 -10.85
CA THR A 175 -3.27 9.00 -9.45
C THR A 175 -2.97 7.55 -9.12
N ILE A 176 -2.55 7.34 -7.87
CA ILE A 176 -2.30 6.03 -7.29
C ILE A 176 -3.33 5.80 -6.18
N ALA A 177 -4.14 4.75 -6.29
CA ALA A 177 -5.02 4.30 -5.22
C ALA A 177 -4.38 3.12 -4.49
N VAL A 178 -4.06 3.32 -3.22
CA VAL A 178 -3.62 2.22 -2.35
C VAL A 178 -4.86 1.62 -1.71
N LEU A 179 -5.08 0.30 -1.70
CA LEU A 179 -6.33 -0.34 -1.27
C LEU A 179 -6.17 -1.10 0.06
N PRO A 180 -7.24 -1.18 0.88
CA PRO A 180 -7.25 -1.94 2.14
C PRO A 180 -7.67 -3.42 1.96
N SER A 181 -7.79 -3.87 0.71
CA SER A 181 -8.24 -5.19 0.27
C SER A 181 -7.45 -5.62 -0.96
N SER A 182 -7.66 -6.84 -1.46
CA SER A 182 -7.04 -7.26 -2.73
C SER A 182 -7.50 -6.41 -3.91
N LEU A 183 -6.67 -6.35 -4.95
CA LEU A 183 -6.93 -5.55 -6.16
C LEU A 183 -8.22 -5.97 -6.90
N ASP A 184 -8.70 -7.19 -6.66
CA ASP A 184 -9.91 -7.73 -7.25
C ASP A 184 -11.16 -7.56 -6.35
N ASN A 185 -10.98 -7.05 -5.14
CA ASN A 185 -12.07 -6.80 -4.22
C ASN A 185 -12.08 -5.33 -3.81
N ILE A 186 -12.50 -4.45 -4.71
CA ILE A 186 -12.55 -3.01 -4.45
C ILE A 186 -13.55 -2.72 -3.32
N ILE A 187 -13.07 -1.98 -2.31
CA ILE A 187 -13.90 -1.53 -1.19
C ILE A 187 -13.70 -0.02 -0.94
N PRO A 188 -14.79 0.75 -0.78
CA PRO A 188 -16.19 0.32 -0.84
C PRO A 188 -16.63 -0.10 -2.26
N LYS A 189 -17.60 -1.03 -2.36
CA LYS A 189 -18.07 -1.60 -3.64
C LYS A 189 -18.58 -0.54 -4.63
N GLY A 190 -19.13 0.56 -4.11
CA GLY A 190 -19.57 1.69 -4.94
C GLY A 190 -18.45 2.40 -5.72
N HIS A 191 -17.18 2.13 -5.42
CA HIS A 191 -16.02 2.72 -6.10
C HIS A 191 -15.35 1.80 -7.13
N GLU A 192 -15.96 0.66 -7.48
CA GLU A 192 -15.43 -0.24 -8.52
C GLU A 192 -15.23 0.50 -9.85
N LYS A 193 -16.20 1.32 -10.27
CA LYS A 193 -16.09 2.15 -11.48
C LYS A 193 -14.95 3.17 -11.41
N ASP A 194 -14.72 3.75 -10.23
CA ASP A 194 -13.64 4.71 -10.03
C ASP A 194 -12.26 4.03 -10.11
N ALA A 195 -12.12 2.82 -9.54
CA ALA A 195 -10.92 2.00 -9.68
C ALA A 195 -10.63 1.64 -11.13
N ASP A 196 -11.65 1.24 -11.89
CA ASP A 196 -11.53 0.96 -13.32
C ASP A 196 -11.13 2.21 -14.11
N GLU A 197 -11.67 3.37 -13.75
CA GLU A 197 -11.33 4.62 -14.41
C GLU A 197 -9.88 5.05 -14.13
N ILE A 198 -9.39 4.83 -12.90
CA ILE A 198 -7.97 5.03 -12.56
C ILE A 198 -7.09 4.21 -13.50
N ILE A 199 -7.38 2.91 -13.68
CA ILE A 199 -6.60 2.06 -14.60
C ILE A 199 -6.72 2.54 -16.05
N LYS A 200 -7.94 2.82 -16.54
CA LYS A 200 -8.20 3.29 -17.91
C LYS A 200 -7.50 4.61 -18.24
N LYS A 201 -7.28 5.46 -17.25
CA LYS A 201 -6.57 6.74 -17.37
C LYS A 201 -5.08 6.62 -17.05
N ASP A 202 -4.56 5.40 -17.06
CA ASP A 202 -3.14 5.09 -16.90
C ASP A 202 -2.63 5.53 -15.49
N GLY A 203 -3.48 5.31 -14.50
CA GLY A 203 -3.18 5.35 -13.06
C GLY A 203 -2.71 4.00 -12.52
N LEU A 204 -2.62 3.88 -11.19
CA LEU A 204 -2.09 2.69 -10.53
C LEU A 204 -2.94 2.30 -9.30
N LEU A 205 -3.28 1.03 -9.18
CA LEU A 205 -3.83 0.43 -7.97
C LEU A 205 -2.73 -0.36 -7.24
N ILE A 206 -2.67 -0.22 -5.92
CA ILE A 206 -1.66 -0.85 -5.07
C ILE A 206 -2.34 -1.53 -3.88
N SER A 207 -1.91 -2.73 -3.50
CA SER A 207 -2.33 -3.36 -2.25
C SER A 207 -1.23 -4.21 -1.64
N GLU A 208 -1.27 -4.39 -0.33
CA GLU A 208 -0.49 -5.42 0.39
C GLU A 208 -1.28 -6.74 0.53
N TYR A 209 -2.57 -6.72 0.20
CA TYR A 209 -3.46 -7.87 0.35
C TYR A 209 -3.68 -8.53 -1.01
N TYR A 210 -3.63 -9.86 -1.04
CA TYR A 210 -3.93 -10.65 -2.24
C TYR A 210 -5.14 -11.57 -2.08
N LYS A 211 -5.39 -12.07 -0.87
CA LYS A 211 -6.56 -12.89 -0.59
C LYS A 211 -7.81 -12.03 -0.60
N SER A 212 -8.79 -12.39 -1.43
CA SER A 212 -10.12 -11.78 -1.44
C SER A 212 -10.82 -11.86 -0.08
N GLU A 213 -10.53 -12.93 0.67
CA GLU A 213 -11.02 -13.24 2.02
C GLU A 213 -10.32 -12.46 3.14
N THR A 214 -9.46 -11.50 2.82
CA THR A 214 -9.03 -10.52 3.84
C THR A 214 -10.26 -9.73 4.26
N PHE A 215 -10.94 -10.25 5.30
CA PHE A 215 -12.11 -9.67 5.94
C PHE A 215 -11.94 -8.16 6.04
N HIS A 216 -13.04 -7.41 5.89
CA HIS A 216 -13.15 -5.96 6.03
C HIS A 216 -12.75 -5.47 7.45
N LYS A 217 -11.54 -5.80 7.89
CA LYS A 217 -11.01 -5.47 9.18
C LYS A 217 -10.70 -3.99 9.13
N LYS A 218 -11.27 -3.25 10.08
CA LYS A 218 -10.95 -1.83 10.29
C LYS A 218 -9.43 -1.61 10.38
N THR A 219 -8.67 -2.60 10.84
CA THR A 219 -7.21 -2.59 10.88
C THR A 219 -6.56 -2.48 9.51
N ASN A 220 -7.13 -3.06 8.45
CA ASN A 220 -6.53 -3.00 7.11
C ASN A 220 -6.51 -1.57 6.57
N TYR A 221 -7.57 -0.80 6.82
CA TYR A 221 -7.61 0.63 6.50
C TYR A 221 -6.50 1.40 7.22
N ILE A 222 -6.20 1.05 8.48
CA ILE A 222 -5.12 1.68 9.25
C ILE A 222 -3.76 1.25 8.68
N HIS A 223 -3.53 -0.04 8.48
CA HIS A 223 -2.25 -0.56 7.97
C HIS A 223 -1.91 0.02 6.60
N ARG A 224 -2.89 0.08 5.69
CA ARG A 224 -2.74 0.65 4.35
C ARG A 224 -2.21 2.08 4.38
N ASN A 225 -2.59 2.90 5.37
CA ASN A 225 -2.20 4.31 5.43
C ASN A 225 -0.69 4.53 5.56
N ARG A 226 0.07 3.53 6.06
CA ARG A 226 1.55 3.59 6.07
C ARG A 226 2.15 3.51 4.67
N ILE A 227 1.45 2.86 3.73
CA ILE A 227 1.85 2.75 2.32
C ILE A 227 1.54 4.06 1.60
N ILE A 228 0.36 4.66 1.83
CA ILE A 228 0.00 5.99 1.31
C ILE A 228 1.08 7.03 1.66
N SER A 229 1.36 7.18 2.96
CA SER A 229 2.40 8.11 3.43
C SER A 229 3.81 7.70 2.97
N GLY A 230 4.11 6.39 2.94
CA GLY A 230 5.42 5.87 2.54
C GLY A 230 5.78 6.17 1.09
N LEU A 231 4.80 6.09 0.19
CA LEU A 231 4.95 6.39 -1.24
C LEU A 231 5.18 7.88 -1.52
N SER A 232 4.85 8.76 -0.57
CA SER A 232 4.73 10.20 -0.85
C SER A 232 5.96 11.00 -0.44
N ASN A 233 6.29 12.02 -1.22
CA ASN A 233 7.25 13.06 -0.86
C ASN A 233 6.67 14.01 0.18
N ALA A 234 5.38 14.30 0.11
CA ALA A 234 4.64 15.13 1.06
C ALA A 234 3.19 14.64 1.23
N ILE A 235 2.58 14.94 2.37
CA ILE A 235 1.19 14.59 2.67
C ILE A 235 0.39 15.87 2.95
N LEU A 236 -0.72 16.04 2.26
CA LEU A 236 -1.72 17.08 2.49
C LEU A 236 -2.95 16.49 3.19
N ILE A 237 -3.22 16.99 4.38
CA ILE A 237 -4.43 16.68 5.17
C ILE A 237 -5.46 17.77 4.93
N THR A 238 -6.67 17.38 4.50
CA THR A 238 -7.73 18.32 4.17
C THR A 238 -8.49 18.74 5.44
N GLU A 239 -9.62 18.09 5.72
CA GLU A 239 -10.44 18.25 6.92
C GLU A 239 -10.44 16.91 7.67
N CYS A 240 -10.19 16.89 8.98
CA CYS A 240 -10.25 15.66 9.76
C CYS A 240 -10.48 15.91 11.25
N SER A 241 -11.11 14.96 11.94
CA SER A 241 -11.18 14.97 13.40
C SER A 241 -9.93 14.34 14.01
N ASP A 242 -9.60 14.73 15.24
CA ASP A 242 -8.47 14.23 16.03
C ASP A 242 -8.58 12.74 16.42
N LYS A 243 -9.76 12.13 16.25
CA LYS A 243 -10.03 10.69 16.41
C LYS A 243 -10.21 9.95 15.08
N SER A 244 -10.03 10.62 13.95
CA SER A 244 -10.27 10.04 12.62
C SER A 244 -9.13 9.11 12.15
N GLY A 245 -9.44 8.28 11.15
CA GLY A 245 -8.45 7.42 10.49
C GLY A 245 -7.30 8.20 9.83
N THR A 246 -7.54 9.45 9.42
CA THR A 246 -6.53 10.36 8.84
C THR A 246 -5.39 10.66 9.80
N MET A 247 -5.66 10.69 11.11
CA MET A 247 -4.62 10.90 12.13
C MET A 247 -3.61 9.75 12.19
N HIS A 248 -4.00 8.54 11.77
CA HIS A 248 -3.02 7.46 11.60
C HIS A 248 -2.06 7.76 10.44
N THR A 249 -2.56 8.30 9.32
CA THR A 249 -1.70 8.72 8.20
C THR A 249 -0.72 9.81 8.64
N ALA A 250 -1.18 10.81 9.39
CA ALA A 250 -0.32 11.84 9.96
C ALA A 250 0.79 11.23 10.85
N ARG A 251 0.41 10.29 11.73
CA ARG A 251 1.37 9.59 12.60
C ARG A 251 2.38 8.76 11.81
N PHE A 252 1.96 8.08 10.74
CA PHE A 252 2.86 7.33 9.87
C PHE A 252 3.82 8.26 9.12
N ALA A 253 3.32 9.35 8.54
CA ALA A 253 4.13 10.36 7.88
C ALA A 253 5.22 10.93 8.81
N TYR A 254 4.86 11.28 10.05
CA TYR A 254 5.82 11.73 11.06
C TYR A 254 6.92 10.69 11.31
N LYS A 255 6.55 9.42 11.55
CA LYS A 255 7.51 8.32 11.77
C LYS A 255 8.40 8.06 10.55
N GLN A 256 7.88 8.29 9.35
CA GLN A 256 8.56 8.13 8.07
C GLN A 256 9.32 9.40 7.65
N ARG A 257 9.33 10.44 8.48
CA ARG A 257 9.96 11.74 8.21
C ARG A 257 9.47 12.37 6.90
N ARG A 258 8.17 12.25 6.63
CA ARG A 258 7.51 12.89 5.49
C ARG A 258 6.88 14.22 5.93
N PRO A 259 7.15 15.33 5.23
CA PRO A 259 6.50 16.61 5.47
C PRO A 259 4.97 16.50 5.45
N LEU A 260 4.34 17.14 6.43
CA LEU A 260 2.89 17.20 6.57
C LEU A 260 2.43 18.64 6.36
N TYR A 261 1.40 18.77 5.55
CA TYR A 261 0.68 20.02 5.34
C TYR A 261 -0.79 19.84 5.64
N CYS A 262 -1.45 20.91 6.04
CA CYS A 262 -2.88 20.92 6.28
C CYS A 262 -3.56 22.05 5.51
N PHE A 263 -4.78 21.84 5.05
CA PHE A 263 -5.64 22.98 4.74
C PHE A 263 -5.92 23.78 6.00
N ASP A 264 -5.89 25.11 5.89
CA ASP A 264 -6.37 25.97 6.97
C ASP A 264 -7.88 25.80 7.15
N ASN A 265 -8.28 25.22 8.29
CA ASN A 265 -9.66 25.06 8.75
C ASN A 265 -9.70 24.73 10.26
N GLN A 266 -10.90 24.75 10.84
CA GLN A 266 -11.12 24.61 12.29
C GLN A 266 -11.37 23.17 12.77
N SER A 267 -11.18 22.15 11.92
CA SER A 267 -11.41 20.76 12.32
C SER A 267 -10.41 20.33 13.41
N THR A 268 -10.87 19.50 14.36
CA THR A 268 -10.08 19.20 15.58
C THR A 268 -8.75 18.52 15.28
N GLY A 269 -8.68 17.69 14.23
CA GLY A 269 -7.45 17.02 13.82
C GLY A 269 -6.45 17.97 13.16
N VAL A 270 -6.93 18.86 12.29
CA VAL A 270 -6.10 19.90 11.67
C VAL A 270 -5.52 20.84 12.71
N ARG A 271 -6.34 21.38 13.61
CA ARG A 271 -5.86 22.25 14.70
C ARG A 271 -4.81 21.55 15.54
N LYS A 272 -5.05 20.30 15.93
CA LYS A 272 -4.08 19.51 16.69
C LYS A 272 -2.73 19.35 15.98
N LEU A 273 -2.72 19.17 14.66
CA LEU A 273 -1.49 19.03 13.88
C LEU A 273 -0.73 20.36 13.76
N LEU A 274 -1.46 21.47 13.56
CA LEU A 274 -0.87 22.81 13.47
C LEU A 274 -0.37 23.29 14.84
N ASP A 275 -1.17 23.18 15.90
CA ASP A 275 -0.83 23.61 17.26
C ASP A 275 0.37 22.83 17.84
N SER A 276 0.58 21.59 17.40
CA SER A 276 1.73 20.79 17.79
C SER A 276 2.97 20.99 16.91
N ASN A 277 2.93 21.90 15.93
CA ASN A 277 3.97 22.09 14.91
C ASN A 277 4.33 20.79 14.15
N SER A 278 3.40 19.84 14.08
CA SER A 278 3.59 18.59 13.34
C SER A 278 3.32 18.74 11.84
N ALA A 279 2.65 19.84 11.45
CA ALA A 279 2.32 20.17 10.07
C ALA A 279 2.38 21.68 9.83
N CYS A 280 2.57 22.08 8.57
CA CYS A 280 2.45 23.48 8.14
C CYS A 280 1.11 23.72 7.42
N VAL A 281 0.65 24.96 7.37
CA VAL A 281 -0.50 25.31 6.52
C VAL A 281 -0.07 25.22 5.06
N TYR A 282 -0.86 24.54 4.23
CA TYR A 282 -0.72 24.56 2.78
C TYR A 282 -1.43 25.78 2.21
N THR A 283 -0.68 26.63 1.54
CA THR A 283 -1.19 27.80 0.82
C THR A 283 -1.15 27.60 -0.68
N ASN A 284 -0.05 27.05 -1.21
CA ASN A 284 0.15 26.83 -2.64
C ASN A 284 1.32 25.85 -2.89
N LEU A 285 1.58 25.55 -4.17
CA LEU A 285 2.61 24.60 -4.58
C LEU A 285 4.04 24.94 -4.10
N LYS A 286 4.37 26.22 -3.88
CA LYS A 286 5.71 26.61 -3.40
C LYS A 286 6.02 26.11 -1.99
N ASP A 287 4.99 25.71 -1.24
CA ASP A 287 5.17 25.15 0.10
C ASP A 287 5.73 23.72 0.02
N LEU A 288 5.53 23.01 -1.11
CA LEU A 288 5.98 21.63 -1.31
C LEU A 288 7.46 21.57 -1.70
N PRO A 289 8.23 20.60 -1.18
CA PRO A 289 9.66 20.46 -1.46
C PRO A 289 9.91 19.75 -2.81
N MET A 290 9.49 20.36 -3.92
CA MET A 290 9.58 19.82 -5.30
C MET A 290 10.92 20.04 -6.01
#